data_AF-X0XTZ5-F1
#
_entry.id   AF-X0XTZ5-F1
#
_cell.length_a   1.000
_cell.length_b   1.000
_cell.length_c   1.000
_cell.angle_alpha   90.00
_cell.angle_beta   90.00
_cell.angle_gamma   90.00
#
_symmetry.space_group_name_H-M   'P 1'
#
loop_
_entity.id
_entity.type
_entity.pdbx_description
1 polymer ?
#
loop_
_entity_poly.entity_id
_entity_poly.type
_entity_poly.pdbx_seq_one_letter_code
_entity_poly.pdbx_strand_id
1 'polypeptide(L)'
;VDFSKDIILDQQIPHSSTTEPLAIFSIVNTLTELPQVKRVRILVEGKSEGEIEGMAIEDFWGHVGIQKIFERNEDIIGPKG
;
A
#
# COMPACT_ATOMS: atom_id res chain seq x y z
N VAL A 1 8.02 -3.64 1.94
CA VAL A 1 7.08 -4.62 2.50
C VAL A 1 6.55 -5.40 1.33
N ASP A 2 6.58 -6.72 1.45
CA ASP A 2 6.12 -7.63 0.42
C ASP A 2 4.91 -8.39 0.96
N PHE A 3 3.80 -8.33 0.24
CA PHE A 3 2.54 -8.96 0.59
C PHE A 3 2.33 -10.20 -0.28
N SER A 4 1.54 -11.16 0.23
CA SER A 4 1.09 -12.26 -0.62
C SER A 4 0.06 -11.78 -1.63
N LYS A 5 -0.13 -12.57 -2.68
CA LYS A 5 -1.18 -12.37 -3.69
C LYS A 5 -2.60 -12.29 -3.13
N ASP A 6 -2.83 -12.79 -1.91
CA ASP A 6 -4.16 -12.74 -1.29
C ASP A 6 -4.68 -11.31 -1.13
N ILE A 7 -3.78 -10.32 -1.01
CA ILE A 7 -4.16 -8.90 -0.87
C ILE A 7 -4.91 -8.35 -2.09
N ILE A 8 -4.71 -8.94 -3.27
CA ILE A 8 -5.39 -8.56 -4.51
C ILE A 8 -6.48 -9.57 -4.91
N LEU A 9 -6.33 -10.86 -4.54
CA LEU A 9 -7.27 -11.91 -4.93
C LEU A 9 -8.48 -12.04 -4.01
N ASP A 10 -8.40 -11.59 -2.76
CA ASP A 10 -9.53 -11.64 -1.83
C ASP A 10 -10.52 -10.49 -2.10
N GLN A 11 -11.67 -10.83 -2.67
CA GLN A 11 -12.75 -9.89 -2.98
C GLN A 11 -13.40 -9.26 -1.74
N GLN A 12 -13.10 -9.76 -0.53
CA GLN A 12 -13.57 -9.15 0.71
C GLN A 12 -12.74 -7.93 1.13
N ILE A 13 -11.56 -7.73 0.53
CA ILE A 13 -10.71 -6.56 0.83
C ILE A 13 -11.30 -5.33 0.14
N PRO A 14 -11.72 -4.29 0.89
CA PRO A 14 -12.31 -3.10 0.28
C PRO A 14 -11.25 -2.27 -0.46
N HIS A 15 -11.32 -2.24 -1.79
CA HIS A 15 -10.47 -1.41 -2.63
C HIS A 15 -11.27 -0.27 -3.27
N SER A 16 -10.96 0.96 -2.90
CA SER A 16 -11.60 2.17 -3.38
C SER A 16 -10.62 3.33 -3.31
N SER A 17 -10.94 4.42 -4.00
CA SER A 17 -10.14 5.65 -4.00
C SER A 17 -9.85 6.24 -2.61
N THR A 18 -10.65 5.89 -1.59
CA THR A 18 -10.46 6.36 -0.21
C THR A 18 -9.83 5.28 0.68
N THR A 19 -10.19 4.01 0.54
CA THR A 19 -9.67 2.93 1.40
C THR A 19 -8.25 2.52 1.04
N GLU A 20 -7.89 2.54 -0.25
CA GLU A 20 -6.55 2.23 -0.72
C GLU A 20 -5.48 3.16 -0.11
N PRO A 21 -5.59 4.51 -0.22
CA PRO A 21 -4.57 5.38 0.35
C PRO A 21 -4.53 5.26 1.87
N LEU A 22 -5.68 5.10 2.53
CA LEU A 22 -5.71 4.91 3.98
C LEU A 22 -4.92 3.66 4.38
N ALA A 23 -5.16 2.50 3.74
CA ALA A 23 -4.44 1.27 4.03
C ALA A 23 -2.93 1.42 3.81
N ILE A 24 -2.53 1.97 2.66
CA ILE A 24 -1.11 2.18 2.31
C ILE A 24 -0.45 3.09 3.33
N PHE A 25 -1.04 4.25 3.62
CA PHE A 25 -0.45 5.20 4.55
C PHE A 25 -0.52 4.74 6.00
N SER A 26 -1.48 3.90 6.42
CA SER A 26 -1.44 3.23 7.72
C SER A 26 -0.18 2.36 7.86
N ILE A 27 0.14 1.54 6.84
CA ILE A 27 1.35 0.71 6.83
C ILE A 27 2.61 1.57 6.82
N VAL A 28 2.67 2.56 5.92
CA VAL A 28 3.84 3.43 5.75
C VAL A 28 4.09 4.24 7.01
N ASN A 29 3.04 4.78 7.64
CA ASN A 29 3.17 5.62 8.83
C ASN A 29 3.63 4.80 10.04
N THR A 30 3.09 3.59 10.26
CA THR A 30 3.55 2.68 11.31
C THR A 30 5.00 2.26 11.11
N LEU A 31 5.40 1.90 9.89
CA LEU A 31 6.79 1.50 9.64
C LEU A 31 7.77 2.67 9.79
N THR A 32 7.36 3.88 9.41
CA THR A 32 8.17 5.09 9.56
C THR A 32 8.21 5.64 10.99
N GLU A 33 7.47 5.06 11.94
CA GLU A 33 7.72 5.31 13.38
C GLU A 33 9.08 4.75 13.82
N LEU A 34 9.58 3.73 13.13
CA LEU A 34 10.92 3.22 13.36
C LEU A 34 11.93 4.24 12.79
N PRO A 35 12.81 4.84 13.61
CA PRO A 35 13.67 5.96 13.18
C PRO A 35 14.64 5.61 12.05
N GLN A 36 14.94 4.31 11.87
CA GLN A 36 15.76 3.79 10.78
C GLN A 36 15.02 3.64 9.44
N VAL A 37 13.68 3.64 9.45
CA VAL A 37 12.85 3.46 8.25
C VAL A 37 12.28 4.80 7.82
N LYS A 38 12.82 5.35 6.72
CA LYS A 38 12.36 6.64 6.18
C LYS A 38 11.36 6.51 5.04
N ARG A 39 11.41 5.37 4.34
CA ARG A 39 10.72 5.13 3.08
C ARG A 39 10.29 3.69 3.00
N VAL A 40 9.14 3.45 2.38
CA VAL A 40 8.56 2.12 2.24
C VAL A 40 8.19 1.89 0.77
N ARG A 41 8.63 0.76 0.23
CA ARG A 41 8.13 0.22 -1.04
C ARG A 41 7.15 -0.89 -0.75
N ILE A 42 6.03 -0.92 -1.47
CA ILE A 42 5.02 -1.96 -1.38
C ILE A 42 5.20 -2.89 -2.58
N LEU A 43 5.17 -4.19 -2.32
CA LEU A 43 5.29 -5.26 -3.31
C LEU A 43 4.20 -6.30 -3.04
N VAL A 44 3.78 -7.00 -4.09
CA VAL A 44 2.91 -8.17 -4.02
C VAL A 44 3.62 -9.29 -4.77
N GLU A 45 3.89 -10.42 -4.10
CA GLU A 45 4.71 -11.51 -4.65
C GLU A 45 6.05 -11.02 -5.21
N GLY A 46 6.68 -10.06 -4.52
CA GLY A 46 7.94 -9.43 -4.93
C GLY A 46 7.84 -8.45 -6.10
N LYS A 47 6.63 -8.18 -6.63
CA LYS A 47 6.39 -7.31 -7.78
C LYS A 47 5.66 -6.02 -7.38
N SER A 48 5.96 -4.92 -8.05
CA SER A 48 5.25 -3.64 -7.89
C SER A 48 4.31 -3.31 -9.06
N GLU A 49 4.37 -4.11 -10.12
CA GLU A 49 3.64 -3.94 -11.39
C GLU A 49 3.48 -5.30 -12.09
N GLY A 50 2.53 -5.38 -13.00
CA GLY A 50 2.22 -6.55 -13.81
C GLY A 50 1.04 -7.37 -13.26
N GLU A 51 0.94 -8.60 -13.76
CA GLU A 51 -0.20 -9.48 -13.49
C GLU A 51 0.15 -10.60 -12.50
N ILE A 52 -0.79 -10.91 -11.62
CA ILE A 52 -0.77 -12.05 -10.71
C ILE A 52 -2.10 -12.80 -10.87
N GLU A 53 -2.02 -14.06 -11.31
CA GLU A 53 -3.19 -14.96 -11.42
C GLU A 53 -4.36 -14.37 -12.23
N GLY A 54 -4.08 -13.63 -13.31
CA GLY A 54 -5.12 -12.99 -14.14
C GLY A 54 -5.58 -11.62 -13.66
N MET A 55 -5.02 -11.08 -12.58
CA MET A 55 -5.32 -9.74 -12.06
C MET A 55 -4.10 -8.82 -12.15
N ALA A 56 -4.27 -7.65 -12.75
CA ALA A 56 -3.23 -6.62 -12.77
C ALA A 56 -3.12 -5.97 -11.39
N ILE A 57 -1.90 -5.84 -10.88
CA ILE A 57 -1.62 -5.17 -9.59
C ILE A 57 -2.10 -3.71 -9.63
N GLU A 58 -2.01 -3.09 -10.80
CA GLU A 58 -2.43 -1.73 -11.08
C GLU A 58 -3.95 -1.55 -11.01
N ASP A 59 -4.74 -2.60 -11.30
CA ASP A 59 -6.19 -2.52 -11.23
C ASP A 59 -6.67 -2.45 -9.78
N PHE A 60 -6.02 -3.19 -8.88
CA PHE A 60 -6.37 -3.21 -7.46
C PHE A 60 -5.94 -1.94 -6.72
N TRP A 61 -4.79 -1.38 -7.07
CA TRP A 61 -4.25 -0.15 -6.45
C TRP A 61 -4.36 1.07 -7.35
N GLY A 62 -5.27 1.07 -8.33
CA GLY A 62 -5.27 2.03 -9.43
C GLY A 62 -5.43 3.50 -9.01
N HIS A 63 -5.99 3.77 -7.83
CA HIS A 63 -6.15 5.14 -7.35
C HIS A 63 -4.88 5.71 -6.72
N VAL A 64 -4.07 4.84 -6.09
CA VAL A 64 -2.85 5.25 -5.37
C VAL A 64 -1.60 4.99 -6.20
N GLY A 65 -1.55 3.84 -6.85
CA GLY A 65 -0.39 3.27 -7.53
C GLY A 65 0.71 2.87 -6.54
N ILE A 66 0.98 1.57 -6.41
CA ILE A 66 2.02 1.06 -5.49
C ILE A 66 3.43 0.99 -6.09
N GLN A 67 3.59 1.33 -7.37
CA GLN A 67 4.88 1.37 -8.07
C GLN A 67 5.85 2.43 -7.51
N LYS A 68 5.34 3.42 -6.77
CA LYS A 68 6.14 4.48 -6.16
C LYS A 68 6.68 4.08 -4.79
N ILE A 69 7.70 4.80 -4.35
CA ILE A 69 8.16 4.74 -2.96
C ILE A 69 7.30 5.70 -2.14
N PHE A 70 6.83 5.23 -0.99
CA PHE A 70 6.02 6.02 -0.08
C PHE A 70 6.83 6.54 1.09
N GLU A 71 6.48 7.74 1.51
CA GLU A 71 7.01 8.43 2.69
C GLU A 71 5.87 8.67 3.68
N ARG A 72 6.25 8.97 4.92
CA ARG A 72 5.29 9.31 5.97
C ARG A 72 4.39 10.45 5.50
N ASN A 73 3.09 10.26 5.65
CA ASN A 73 2.09 11.27 5.38
C ASN A 73 1.32 11.58 6.66
N GLU A 74 1.63 12.73 7.27
CA GLU A 74 1.03 13.15 8.55
C GLU A 74 -0.41 13.64 8.41
N ASP A 75 -0.86 13.99 7.20
CA ASP A 75 -2.24 14.42 6.94
C ASP A 75 -3.27 13.30 7.20
N ILE A 76 -2.82 12.05 7.19
CA ILE A 76 -3.66 10.85 7.41
C ILE A 76 -3.65 10.40 8.87
N ILE A 77 -2.70 10.89 9.67
CA ILE A 77 -2.49 10.42 11.06
C ILE A 77 -3.39 11.19 12.05
N GLY A 78 -4.10 12.21 11.58
CA GLY A 78 -4.83 13.14 12.44
C GLY A 78 -3.86 14.02 13.27
N PRO A 79 -4.36 15.01 14.01
CA PRO A 79 -3.50 15.86 14.83
C PRO A 79 -2.71 15.01 15.83
N LYS A 80 -1.40 15.23 15.88
CA LYS A 80 -0.55 14.71 16.96
C LYS A 80 -1.08 15.30 18.27
N GLY A 81 -1.68 14.46 19.10
CA GLY A 81 -2.11 14.81 20.45
C GLY A 81 -0.95 15.20 21.36
#